data_AF-A0A919MAU1-F1
#
_entry.id   AF-A0A919MAU1-F1
#
_cell.length_a   1.000
_cell.length_b   1.000
_cell.length_c   1.000
_cell.angle_alpha   90.00
_cell.angle_beta   90.00
_cell.angle_gamma   90.00
#
_symmetry.space_group_name_H-M   'P 1'
#
loop_
_entity.id
_entity.type
_entity.pdbx_description
1 polymer ?
#
loop_
_entity_poly.entity_id
_entity_poly.type
_entity_poly.pdbx_seq_one_letter_code
_entity_poly.pdbx_strand_id
1 'polypeptide(L)'
;MRQLTVQEVRHSLEHASFAVLSHVNREGEPRSSGVLHRMSGGRMSVVVAKDSWKARHIAACGAVAVTVPVHRGGVRLCPPDVRADCSVVEITPAGHFGTYGIGSPPSKMRDRAASYARLPVRSTR
;
A
#
# COMPACT_ATOMS: atom_id res chain seq x y z
N MET A 1 -19.91 -0.88 -16.52
CA MET A 1 -18.85 -0.54 -15.54
C MET A 1 -17.59 -0.20 -16.31
N ARG A 2 -16.91 0.91 -15.99
CA ARG A 2 -15.60 1.20 -16.58
C ARG A 2 -14.60 0.18 -16.03
N GLN A 3 -13.87 -0.49 -16.91
CA GLN A 3 -12.81 -1.39 -16.48
C GLN A 3 -11.66 -0.58 -15.89
N LEU A 4 -11.22 -0.95 -14.68
CA LEU A 4 -10.06 -0.37 -14.04
C LEU A 4 -8.78 -0.97 -14.63
N THR A 5 -7.79 -0.13 -14.90
CA THR A 5 -6.49 -0.49 -15.44
C THR A 5 -5.41 -0.49 -14.36
N VAL A 6 -4.33 -1.21 -14.59
CA VAL A 6 -3.15 -1.20 -13.68
C VAL A 6 -2.55 0.20 -13.55
N GLN A 7 -2.62 1.01 -14.61
CA GLN A 7 -2.12 2.39 -14.61
C GLN A 7 -2.95 3.29 -13.69
N GLU A 8 -4.27 3.15 -13.67
CA GLU A 8 -5.14 3.91 -12.75
C GLU A 8 -4.90 3.55 -11.28
N VAL A 9 -4.61 2.27 -10.99
CA VAL A 9 -4.21 1.85 -9.65
C VAL A 9 -2.85 2.46 -9.27
N ARG A 10 -1.86 2.38 -10.15
CA ARG A 10 -0.53 2.98 -9.91
C ARG A 10 -0.63 4.48 -9.66
N HIS A 11 -1.39 5.19 -10.48
CA HIS A 11 -1.68 6.61 -10.29
C HIS A 11 -2.31 6.89 -8.93
N SER A 12 -3.30 6.09 -8.51
CA SER A 12 -3.93 6.24 -7.20
C SER A 12 -2.94 6.03 -6.04
N LEU A 13 -2.02 5.08 -6.18
CA LEU A 13 -0.97 4.83 -5.18
C LEU A 13 0.08 5.94 -5.14
N GLU A 14 0.38 6.60 -6.26
CA GLU A 14 1.29 7.74 -6.32
C GLU A 14 0.74 8.99 -5.62
N HIS A 15 -0.59 9.12 -5.59
CA HIS A 15 -1.30 10.25 -4.97
C HIS A 15 -1.74 9.99 -3.52
N ALA A 16 -1.53 8.79 -2.99
CA ALA A 16 -1.75 8.46 -1.58
C ALA A 16 -0.41 8.46 -0.81
N SER A 17 -0.44 8.89 0.45
CA SER A 17 0.75 8.89 1.32
C SER A 17 0.63 7.99 2.54
N PHE A 18 -0.52 7.36 2.76
CA PHE A 18 -0.79 6.52 3.93
C PHE A 18 -1.18 5.11 3.50
N ALA A 19 -0.60 4.12 4.17
CA ALA A 19 -0.92 2.71 3.99
C ALA A 19 -0.97 1.99 5.34
N VAL A 20 -1.58 0.82 5.36
CA VAL A 20 -1.49 -0.14 6.46
C VAL A 20 -0.68 -1.33 5.96
N LEU A 21 0.40 -1.66 6.67
CA LEU A 21 1.13 -2.91 6.48
C LEU A 21 0.57 -3.95 7.43
N SER A 22 0.26 -5.12 6.90
CA SER A 22 -0.22 -6.27 7.66
C SER A 22 0.64 -7.50 7.37
N HIS A 23 1.00 -8.26 8.39
CA HIS A 23 1.75 -9.50 8.27
C HIS A 23 1.43 -10.44 9.43
N VAL A 24 1.92 -11.67 9.34
CA VAL A 24 1.88 -12.66 10.42
C VAL A 24 3.32 -12.84 10.91
N ASN A 25 3.56 -12.73 12.21
CA ASN A 25 4.90 -12.94 12.78
C ASN A 25 5.24 -14.44 12.82
N ARG A 26 6.45 -14.79 13.30
CA ARG A 26 6.89 -16.19 13.43
C ARG A 26 6.04 -17.01 14.41
N GLU A 27 5.35 -16.35 15.34
CA GLU A 27 4.47 -16.99 16.33
C GLU A 27 3.05 -17.22 15.76
N GLY A 28 2.79 -16.86 14.50
CA GLY A 28 1.48 -17.00 13.88
C GLY A 28 0.51 -15.87 14.22
N GLU A 29 0.97 -14.82 14.90
CA GLU A 29 0.11 -13.72 15.31
C GLU A 29 -0.04 -12.67 14.19
N PRO A 30 -1.28 -12.23 13.89
CA PRO A 30 -1.51 -11.17 12.94
C PRO A 30 -1.11 -9.82 13.53
N ARG A 31 -0.31 -9.05 12.78
CA ARG A 31 0.15 -7.72 13.16
C ARG A 31 -0.13 -6.74 12.04
N SER A 32 -0.61 -5.54 12.40
CA SER A 32 -0.87 -4.46 11.44
C SER A 32 -0.36 -3.12 11.96
N SER A 33 0.08 -2.24 11.07
CA SER A 33 0.54 -0.90 11.42
C SER A 33 0.34 0.10 10.29
N GLY A 34 -0.15 1.29 10.65
CA GLY A 34 -0.22 2.44 9.74
C GLY A 34 1.18 2.98 9.46
N VAL A 35 1.44 3.30 8.21
CA VAL A 35 2.73 3.81 7.73
C VAL A 35 2.53 4.88 6.67
N LEU A 36 3.53 5.76 6.55
CA LEU A 36 3.63 6.66 5.42
C LEU A 36 4.39 5.98 4.29
N HIS A 37 3.93 6.17 3.06
CA HIS A 37 4.59 5.63 1.88
C HIS A 37 4.73 6.65 0.75
N ARG A 38 5.62 6.34 -0.18
CA ARG A 38 5.76 7.01 -1.47
C ARG A 38 5.98 5.98 -2.56
N MET A 39 5.33 6.17 -3.71
CA MET A 39 5.61 5.39 -4.92
C MET A 39 6.71 6.06 -5.75
N SER A 40 7.66 5.28 -6.25
CA SER A 40 8.66 5.72 -7.24
C SER A 40 9.16 4.53 -8.05
N GLY A 41 9.25 4.65 -9.38
CA GLY A 41 9.77 3.58 -10.25
C GLY A 41 9.00 2.26 -10.13
N GLY A 42 7.71 2.30 -9.80
CA GLY A 42 6.89 1.10 -9.58
C GLY A 42 7.15 0.38 -8.25
N ARG A 43 7.98 0.94 -7.37
CA ARG A 43 8.27 0.46 -6.02
C ARG A 43 7.62 1.37 -4.98
N MET A 44 7.29 0.80 -3.83
CA MET A 44 6.75 1.54 -2.69
C MET A 44 7.83 1.66 -1.62
N SER A 45 8.22 2.88 -1.28
CA SER A 45 9.09 3.14 -0.13
C SER A 45 8.24 3.50 1.08
N VAL A 46 8.49 2.84 2.21
CA VAL A 46 7.80 3.06 3.48
C VAL A 46 8.79 3.55 4.52
N VAL A 47 8.39 4.54 5.31
CA VAL A 47 9.19 5.04 6.43
C VAL A 47 8.75 4.35 7.72
N VAL A 48 9.68 3.70 8.40
CA VAL A 48 9.45 3.04 9.70
C VAL A 48 10.55 3.43 10.69
N ALA A 49 10.24 3.57 11.97
CA ALA A 49 11.27 3.83 12.98
C ALA A 49 12.31 2.70 13.00
N LYS A 50 13.59 3.04 13.11
CA LYS A 50 14.74 2.14 12.94
C LYS A 50 14.68 0.89 13.83
N ASP A 51 14.30 1.07 15.09
CA ASP A 51 14.18 -0.01 16.08
C ASP A 51 12.78 -0.58 16.23
N SER A 52 11.86 -0.19 15.36
CA SER A 52 10.50 -0.68 15.46
C SER A 52 10.43 -2.18 15.16
N TRP A 53 9.57 -2.86 15.93
CA TRP A 53 9.24 -4.27 15.72
C TRP A 53 8.85 -4.55 14.25
N LYS A 54 8.18 -3.61 13.58
CA LYS A 54 7.79 -3.72 12.17
C LYS A 54 8.99 -3.73 11.23
N ALA A 55 10.02 -2.90 11.46
CA ALA A 55 11.23 -2.89 10.63
C ALA A 55 11.93 -4.26 10.69
N ARG A 56 12.09 -4.80 11.91
CA ARG A 56 12.70 -6.10 12.15
C ARG A 56 11.89 -7.25 11.55
N HIS A 57 10.57 -7.23 11.70
CA HIS A 57 9.71 -8.28 11.15
C HIS A 57 9.55 -8.23 9.64
N ILE A 58 9.43 -7.05 9.03
CA ILE A 58 9.37 -6.93 7.56
C ILE A 58 10.65 -7.50 6.94
N ALA A 59 11.81 -7.20 7.52
CA ALA A 59 13.08 -7.76 7.08
C ALA A 59 13.15 -9.29 7.26
N ALA A 60 12.54 -9.84 8.31
CA ALA A 60 12.60 -11.26 8.63
C ALA A 60 11.61 -12.15 7.86
N CYS A 61 10.41 -11.64 7.56
CA CYS A 61 9.33 -12.41 6.93
C CYS A 61 9.30 -12.26 5.40
N GLY A 62 9.87 -11.19 4.84
CA GLY A 62 10.05 -10.99 3.39
C GLY A 62 8.77 -10.73 2.58
N ALA A 63 7.58 -10.95 3.15
CA ALA A 63 6.30 -10.68 2.51
C ALA A 63 5.33 -9.96 3.46
N VAL A 64 4.63 -8.97 2.93
CA VAL A 64 3.61 -8.19 3.65
C VAL A 64 2.38 -7.96 2.77
N ALA A 65 1.22 -7.85 3.39
CA ALA A 65 0.02 -7.31 2.75
C ALA A 65 -0.02 -5.79 2.97
N VAL A 66 -0.36 -5.05 1.91
CA VAL A 66 -0.44 -3.58 1.94
C VAL A 66 -1.85 -3.14 1.59
N THR A 67 -2.46 -2.32 2.44
CA THR A 67 -3.77 -1.70 2.19
C THR A 67 -3.59 -0.18 2.11
N VAL A 68 -4.01 0.42 1.01
CA VAL A 68 -3.90 1.88 0.79
C VAL A 68 -5.30 2.47 0.67
N PRO A 69 -5.75 3.29 1.64
CA PRO A 69 -7.00 4.01 1.50
C PRO A 69 -6.83 5.19 0.52
N VAL A 70 -7.59 5.16 -0.57
CA VAL A 70 -7.57 6.20 -1.61
C VAL A 70 -8.72 7.17 -1.36
N HIS A 71 -8.39 8.36 -0.86
CA HIS A 71 -9.35 9.44 -0.60
C HIS A 71 -9.29 10.46 -1.75
N ARG A 72 -10.41 11.12 -2.09
CA ARG A 72 -10.47 12.13 -3.17
C ARG A 72 -9.68 13.44 -2.92
N GLY A 73 -8.99 13.57 -1.78
CA GLY A 73 -8.42 14.83 -1.31
C GLY A 73 -6.93 14.82 -0.94
N GLY A 74 -6.18 13.76 -1.27
CA GLY A 74 -4.71 13.68 -1.11
C GLY A 74 -4.19 14.14 0.26
N VAL A 75 -3.99 13.22 1.20
CA VAL A 75 -3.18 13.53 2.38
C VAL A 75 -1.73 13.66 1.91
N ARG A 76 -1.11 14.83 2.10
CA ARG A 76 0.35 14.95 2.06
C ARG A 76 0.85 14.77 3.47
N LEU A 77 1.97 14.08 3.67
CA LEU A 77 3.03 14.44 4.64
C LEU A 77 4.13 13.36 4.73
N CYS A 78 5.36 13.84 4.76
CA CYS A 78 6.46 13.39 5.61
C CYS A 78 7.36 14.63 5.79
N PRO A 79 7.50 15.18 7.02
CA PRO A 79 8.43 16.28 7.27
C PRO A 79 9.88 15.85 6.96
N PRO A 80 10.71 16.70 6.34
CA PRO A 80 12.10 16.35 5.97
C PRO A 80 12.98 15.93 7.17
N ASP A 81 12.58 16.33 8.37
CA ASP A 81 13.23 16.22 9.67
C ASP A 81 13.08 14.84 10.36
N VAL A 82 12.30 13.91 9.81
CA VAL A 82 12.06 12.58 10.41
C VAL A 82 13.08 11.50 9.96
N ARG A 83 14.10 11.87 9.17
CA ARG A 83 14.99 10.92 8.49
C ARG A 83 16.04 10.24 9.35
N ALA A 84 16.53 10.89 10.41
CA ALA A 84 17.67 10.39 11.17
C ALA A 84 17.38 9.10 11.94
N ASP A 85 16.14 8.95 12.42
CA ASP A 85 15.71 7.82 13.27
C ASP A 85 14.82 6.80 12.55
N CYS A 86 14.73 6.90 11.22
CA CYS A 86 13.91 6.03 10.40
C CYS A 86 14.73 5.16 9.45
N SER A 87 14.22 3.96 9.20
CA SER A 87 14.63 3.11 8.10
C SER A 87 13.64 3.26 6.94
N VAL A 88 14.16 3.26 5.71
CA VAL A 88 13.35 3.17 4.50
C VAL A 88 13.27 1.71 4.09
N VAL A 89 12.05 1.18 4.03
CA VAL A 89 11.78 -0.17 3.53
C VAL A 89 11.22 -0.05 2.12
N GLU A 90 11.86 -0.70 1.17
CA GLU A 90 11.36 -0.80 -0.19
C GLU A 90 10.51 -2.06 -0.36
N ILE A 91 9.28 -1.88 -0.85
CA ILE A 91 8.30 -2.92 -1.10
C ILE A 91 8.06 -2.97 -2.61
N THR A 92 8.26 -4.16 -3.18
CA THR A 92 7.90 -4.45 -4.57
C THR A 92 6.52 -5.11 -4.58
N PRO A 93 5.49 -4.49 -5.19
CA PRO A 93 4.19 -5.15 -5.33
C PRO A 93 4.32 -6.46 -6.11
N ALA A 94 3.62 -7.50 -5.66
CA ALA A 94 3.63 -8.83 -6.29
C ALA A 94 2.23 -9.45 -6.32
N GLY A 95 1.99 -10.37 -7.25
CA GLY A 95 0.72 -11.08 -7.40
C GLY A 95 -0.37 -10.18 -8.00
N HIS A 96 -1.31 -9.70 -7.18
CA HIS A 96 -2.46 -8.93 -7.63
C HIS A 96 -2.69 -7.69 -6.76
N PHE A 97 -3.09 -6.59 -7.39
CA PHE A 97 -3.74 -5.48 -6.71
C PHE A 97 -5.21 -5.82 -6.48
N GLY A 98 -5.63 -5.86 -5.21
CA GLY A 98 -7.04 -5.86 -4.84
C GLY A 98 -7.53 -4.43 -4.70
N THR A 99 -8.59 -4.06 -5.41
CA THR A 99 -9.18 -2.71 -5.34
C THR A 99 -10.63 -2.78 -4.93
N TYR A 100 -11.08 -1.81 -4.14
CA TYR A 100 -12.48 -1.63 -3.79
C TYR A 100 -12.87 -0.18 -4.00
N GLY A 101 -13.89 0.06 -4.83
CA GLY A 101 -14.43 1.41 -5.09
C GLY A 101 -13.57 2.29 -6.02
N ILE A 102 -12.33 1.93 -6.32
CA ILE A 102 -11.50 2.65 -7.31
C ILE A 102 -12.13 2.49 -8.70
N GLY A 103 -12.39 3.61 -9.38
CA GLY A 103 -13.06 3.62 -10.69
C GLY A 103 -14.57 3.33 -10.63
N SER A 104 -15.12 3.05 -9.45
CA SER A 104 -16.54 2.81 -9.24
C SER A 104 -17.27 4.11 -8.84
N PRO A 105 -18.47 4.38 -9.38
CA PRO A 105 -19.31 5.46 -8.88
C PRO A 105 -19.80 5.14 -7.46
N PRO A 106 -19.97 6.14 -6.57
CA PRO A 106 -20.39 5.92 -5.18
C PRO A 106 -21.69 5.11 -5.04
N SER A 107 -22.63 5.30 -5.97
CA SER A 107 -23.91 4.57 -6.01
C SER A 107 -23.74 3.06 -6.17
N LYS A 108 -22.62 2.59 -6.73
CA LYS A 108 -22.32 1.16 -6.93
C LYS A 108 -21.50 0.55 -5.79
N MET A 109 -20.92 1.37 -4.91
CA MET A 109 -20.03 0.90 -3.83
C MET A 109 -20.71 -0.03 -2.81
N ARG A 110 -22.04 0.07 -2.64
CA ARG A 110 -22.78 -0.83 -1.74
C ARG A 110 -22.78 -2.29 -2.21
N ASP A 111 -22.65 -2.51 -3.52
CA ASP A 111 -22.47 -3.85 -4.09
C ASP A 111 -20.98 -4.17 -4.15
N ARG A 112 -20.57 -5.12 -3.30
CA ARG A 112 -19.16 -5.54 -3.21
C ARG A 112 -18.67 -6.18 -4.51
N ALA A 113 -19.47 -7.02 -5.15
CA ALA A 113 -19.07 -7.70 -6.38
C ALA A 113 -18.90 -6.69 -7.53
N ALA A 114 -19.76 -5.67 -7.59
CA ALA A 114 -19.68 -4.61 -8.59
C ALA A 114 -18.59 -3.56 -8.33
N SER A 115 -17.96 -3.56 -7.16
CA SER A 115 -16.97 -2.54 -6.75
C SER A 115 -15.59 -3.11 -6.46
N TYR A 116 -15.46 -4.43 -6.47
CA TYR A 116 -14.20 -5.13 -6.28
C TYR A 116 -13.54 -5.46 -7.61
N ALA A 117 -12.22 -5.30 -7.70
CA ALA A 117 -11.43 -5.79 -8.82
C ALA A 117 -10.13 -6.43 -8.32
N ARG A 118 -9.64 -7.43 -9.07
CA ARG A 118 -8.28 -7.96 -8.95
C ARG A 118 -7.55 -7.69 -10.25
N LEU A 119 -6.46 -6.94 -10.17
CA LEU A 119 -5.62 -6.63 -11.32
C LEU A 119 -4.24 -7.24 -11.12
N PRO A 120 -3.71 -8.01 -12.09
CA PRO A 120 -2.37 -8.59 -11.95
C PRO A 120 -1.33 -7.47 -11.85
N VAL A 121 -0.37 -7.62 -10.93
CA VAL A 121 0.78 -6.75 -10.89
C VAL A 121 1.64 -7.06 -12.12
N ARG A 122 1.58 -6.19 -13.13
CA ARG A 122 2.51 -6.27 -14.27
C ARG A 122 3.85 -5.70 -13.83
N SER A 123 4.87 -6.57 -13.79
CA SER A 123 6.25 -6.18 -13.58
C SER A 123 6.73 -5.39 -14.80
N THR A 124 7.08 -4.12 -14.59
CA THR A 124 7.96 -3.40 -15.50
C THR A 124 9.36 -3.92 -15.23
N ARG A 125 9.84 -4.84 -16.08
CA ARG A 125 11.28 -4.98 -16.28
C ARG A 125 11.83 -3.70 -16.89
#